data_AF-A0A849HGW8-F1
#
_entry.id   AF-A0A849HGW8-F1
#
_cell.length_a   1.000
_cell.length_b   1.000
_cell.length_c   1.000
_cell.angle_alpha   90.00
_cell.angle_beta   90.00
_cell.angle_gamma   90.00
#
_symmetry.space_group_name_H-M   'P 1'
#
loop_
_entity.id
_entity.type
_entity.pdbx_description
1 polymer ?
#
loop_
_entity_poly.entity_id
_entity_poly.type
_entity_poly.pdbx_seq_one_letter_code
_entity_poly.pdbx_strand_id
1 'polypeptide(L)'
;MDMVAGHSQTQPPALERISSISRQIWADKYQLKHEDGTPVDLSIEDSWRRIARALAAVEAEPALWEDRFYTALEDFKFLPAGRIIAGAGTERRVTLFNCFVMGDIEDDLGAIFAHLREAALTMQQGGGIGYDFSTLRPKGAVVKGVSADASGPLSFMDVWDAMCRTIMSAGARRGAMMATLRCDHPD
;
A
#
# COMPACT_ATOMS: atom_id res chain seq x y z
N MET A 1 47.05 -2.99 -33.36
CA MET A 1 47.02 -3.18 -31.89
C MET A 1 45.57 -3.04 -31.51
N ASP A 2 44.80 -4.10 -31.77
CA ASP A 2 43.39 -4.19 -31.39
C ASP A 2 43.30 -4.30 -29.87
N MET A 3 42.43 -3.52 -29.23
CA MET A 3 41.82 -3.93 -27.97
C MET A 3 40.46 -3.25 -27.75
N VAL A 4 39.44 -4.07 -27.98
CA VAL A 4 38.15 -4.17 -27.28
C VAL A 4 37.18 -2.98 -27.43
N ALA A 5 36.43 -3.03 -28.53
CA ALA A 5 35.05 -2.55 -28.53
C ALA A 5 34.29 -3.27 -27.40
N GLY A 6 33.86 -2.52 -26.39
CA GLY A 6 33.00 -3.00 -25.33
C GLY A 6 31.72 -3.56 -25.96
N HIS A 7 31.58 -4.87 -25.93
CA HIS A 7 30.35 -5.54 -26.34
C HIS A 7 29.30 -5.14 -25.30
N SER A 8 28.44 -4.18 -25.63
CA SER A 8 27.16 -4.01 -24.96
C SER A 8 26.35 -5.26 -25.31
N GLN A 9 26.58 -6.34 -24.57
CA GLN A 9 25.70 -7.48 -24.60
C GLN A 9 24.40 -6.98 -23.98
N THR A 10 23.39 -6.78 -24.84
CA THR A 10 22.02 -6.55 -24.40
C THR A 10 21.66 -7.70 -23.48
N GLN A 11 21.56 -7.44 -22.18
CA GLN A 11 21.14 -8.44 -21.23
C GLN A 11 19.76 -8.98 -21.68
N PRO A 12 19.49 -10.28 -21.50
CA PRO A 12 18.18 -10.83 -21.87
C PRO A 12 17.08 -10.14 -21.05
N PRO A 13 15.83 -10.08 -21.54
CA PRO A 13 14.72 -9.45 -20.83
C PRO A 13 14.62 -9.92 -19.39
N ALA A 14 14.25 -9.04 -18.45
CA ALA A 14 14.19 -9.37 -17.03
C ALA A 14 13.34 -10.62 -16.72
N LEU A 15 12.26 -10.84 -17.47
CA LEU A 15 11.39 -12.03 -17.34
C LEU A 15 12.14 -13.36 -17.55
N GLU A 16 13.18 -13.38 -18.38
CA GLU A 16 13.99 -14.59 -18.63
C GLU A 16 15.03 -14.84 -17.53
N ARG A 17 15.38 -13.78 -16.78
CA ARG A 17 16.42 -13.81 -15.73
C ARG A 17 15.87 -14.11 -14.34
N ILE A 18 14.56 -14.02 -14.14
CA ILE A 18 13.92 -14.25 -12.83
C ILE A 18 13.29 -15.63 -12.72
N SER A 19 13.10 -16.07 -11.47
CA SER A 19 12.47 -17.35 -11.16
C SER A 19 11.03 -17.43 -11.72
N SER A 20 10.52 -18.64 -11.93
CA SER A 20 9.13 -18.86 -12.38
C SER A 20 8.10 -18.28 -11.39
N ILE A 21 8.36 -18.38 -10.08
CA ILE A 21 7.48 -17.81 -9.06
C ILE A 21 7.47 -16.28 -9.11
N SER A 22 8.62 -15.64 -9.35
CA SER A 22 8.70 -14.19 -9.51
C SER A 22 7.92 -13.70 -10.73
N ARG A 23 7.98 -14.44 -11.86
CA ARG A 23 7.17 -14.15 -13.06
C ARG A 23 5.69 -14.22 -12.76
N GLN A 24 5.26 -15.29 -12.08
CA GLN A 24 3.86 -15.47 -11.70
C GLN A 24 3.37 -14.33 -10.79
N ILE A 25 4.15 -13.98 -9.76
CA ILE A 25 3.81 -12.88 -8.85
C ILE A 25 3.69 -11.55 -9.60
N TRP A 26 4.62 -11.25 -10.52
CA TRP A 26 4.52 -10.04 -11.33
C TRP A 26 3.23 -10.04 -12.18
N ALA A 27 2.98 -11.12 -12.92
CA ALA A 27 1.78 -11.25 -13.77
C ALA A 27 0.47 -11.10 -12.97
N ASP A 28 0.42 -11.63 -11.74
CA ASP A 28 -0.80 -11.64 -10.92
C ASP A 28 -1.00 -10.35 -10.13
N LYS A 29 0.08 -9.71 -9.67
CA LYS A 29 -0.01 -8.65 -8.66
C LYS A 29 0.47 -7.28 -9.12
N TYR A 30 1.27 -7.21 -10.18
CA TYR A 30 2.04 -6.00 -10.54
C TYR A 30 1.94 -5.60 -12.00
N GLN A 31 1.74 -6.56 -12.91
CA GLN A 31 1.53 -6.30 -14.32
C GLN A 31 0.26 -5.48 -14.50
N LEU A 32 0.40 -4.29 -15.09
CA LEU A 32 -0.76 -3.49 -15.45
C LEU A 32 -1.55 -4.20 -16.55
N LYS A 33 -2.86 -4.32 -16.34
CA LYS A 33 -3.82 -4.93 -17.26
C LYS A 33 -5.03 -4.02 -17.38
N HIS A 34 -5.65 -4.02 -18.56
CA HIS A 34 -6.98 -3.48 -18.77
C HIS A 34 -8.02 -4.27 -17.96
N GLU A 35 -9.25 -3.76 -17.91
CA GLU A 35 -10.35 -4.39 -17.15
C GLU A 35 -10.71 -5.79 -17.68
N ASP A 36 -10.51 -6.03 -18.98
CA ASP A 36 -10.71 -7.33 -19.63
C ASP A 36 -9.56 -8.33 -19.36
N GLY A 37 -8.52 -7.91 -18.64
CA GLY A 37 -7.34 -8.71 -18.32
C GLY A 37 -6.22 -8.63 -19.35
N THR A 38 -6.39 -7.90 -20.46
CA THR A 38 -5.35 -7.72 -21.48
C THR A 38 -4.16 -6.96 -20.89
N PRO A 39 -2.91 -7.49 -21.00
CA PRO A 39 -1.72 -6.80 -20.53
C PRO A 39 -1.47 -5.45 -21.20
N VAL A 40 -1.21 -4.44 -20.38
CA VAL A 40 -0.69 -3.13 -20.79
C VAL A 40 0.83 -3.14 -20.71
N ASP A 41 1.37 -3.56 -19.56
CA ASP A 41 2.80 -3.81 -19.42
C ASP A 41 3.11 -5.17 -20.04
N LEU A 42 3.84 -5.19 -21.17
CA LEU A 42 4.22 -6.44 -21.85
C LEU A 42 5.47 -7.07 -21.27
N SER A 43 6.29 -6.25 -20.60
CA SER A 43 7.55 -6.62 -19.94
C SER A 43 7.69 -5.95 -18.57
N ILE A 44 8.66 -6.40 -17.77
CA ILE A 44 8.99 -5.73 -16.51
C ILE A 44 9.60 -4.34 -16.79
N GLU A 45 10.32 -4.22 -17.90
CA GLU A 45 10.88 -2.97 -18.42
C GLU A 45 9.79 -1.94 -18.71
N ASP A 46 8.64 -2.36 -19.23
CA ASP A 46 7.47 -1.49 -19.39
C ASP A 46 6.94 -1.01 -18.03
N SER A 47 6.84 -1.90 -17.04
CA SER A 47 6.48 -1.53 -15.67
C SER A 47 7.46 -0.51 -15.09
N TRP A 48 8.77 -0.70 -15.27
CA TRP A 48 9.78 0.26 -14.80
C TRP A 48 9.64 1.60 -15.49
N ARG A 49 9.42 1.64 -16.80
CA ARG A 49 9.24 2.89 -17.56
C ARG A 49 7.98 3.63 -17.11
N ARG A 50 6.86 2.93 -16.91
CA ARG A 50 5.62 3.49 -16.37
C ARG A 50 5.84 4.12 -14.99
N ILE A 51 6.49 3.41 -14.09
CA ILE A 51 6.78 3.91 -12.72
C ILE A 51 7.70 5.12 -12.80
N ALA A 52 8.79 5.05 -13.56
CA ALA A 52 9.75 6.14 -13.70
C ALA A 52 9.08 7.42 -14.22
N ARG A 53 8.27 7.31 -15.28
CA ARG A 53 7.50 8.43 -15.83
C ARG A 53 6.55 9.04 -14.81
N ALA A 54 5.81 8.19 -14.10
CA ALA A 54 4.84 8.64 -13.12
C ALA A 54 5.49 9.40 -11.96
N LEU A 55 6.66 8.94 -11.49
CA LEU A 55 7.41 9.60 -10.43
C LEU A 55 8.07 10.89 -10.93
N ALA A 56 8.57 10.92 -12.16
CA ALA A 56 9.21 12.10 -12.73
C ALA A 56 8.24 13.24 -13.06
N ALA A 57 6.94 12.96 -13.19
CA ALA A 57 5.94 13.95 -13.59
C ALA A 57 5.79 15.16 -12.65
N VAL A 58 6.21 15.03 -11.39
CA VAL A 58 6.18 16.12 -10.39
C VAL A 58 7.50 16.91 -10.31
N GLU A 59 8.52 16.48 -11.04
CA GLU A 59 9.83 17.11 -11.05
C GLU A 59 9.88 18.33 -11.98
N ALA A 60 10.82 19.25 -11.73
CA ALA A 60 11.01 20.43 -12.58
C ALA A 60 11.48 20.08 -14.00
N GLU A 61 12.24 18.99 -14.15
CA GLU A 61 12.75 18.49 -15.44
C GLU A 61 12.34 17.01 -15.63
N PRO A 62 11.07 16.71 -15.97
CA PRO A 62 10.56 15.34 -15.98
C PRO A 62 11.33 14.38 -16.88
N ALA A 63 11.76 14.82 -18.07
CA ALA A 63 12.50 13.98 -19.01
C ALA A 63 13.88 13.53 -18.44
N LEU A 64 14.58 14.44 -17.75
CA LEU A 64 15.85 14.13 -17.10
C LEU A 64 15.67 13.10 -15.98
N TRP A 65 14.60 13.26 -15.18
CA TRP A 65 14.34 12.39 -14.04
C TRP A 65 13.72 11.04 -14.43
N GLU A 66 12.90 10.97 -15.50
CA GLU A 66 12.34 9.71 -16.01
C GLU A 66 13.48 8.74 -16.35
N ASP A 67 14.51 9.19 -17.06
CA ASP A 67 15.64 8.32 -17.41
C ASP A 67 16.46 7.91 -16.18
N ARG A 68 16.71 8.83 -15.25
CA ARG A 68 17.44 8.51 -14.00
C ARG A 68 16.68 7.51 -13.13
N PHE A 69 15.37 7.69 -12.98
CA PHE A 69 14.53 6.77 -12.22
C PHE A 69 14.43 5.41 -12.92
N TYR A 70 14.32 5.38 -14.26
CA TYR A 70 14.37 4.11 -15.00
C TYR A 70 15.69 3.38 -14.77
N THR A 71 16.83 4.06 -14.90
CA THR A 71 18.16 3.45 -14.65
C THR A 71 18.31 2.91 -13.23
N ALA A 72 17.68 3.54 -12.24
CA ALA A 72 17.65 3.05 -10.86
C ALA A 72 16.77 1.81 -10.68
N LEU A 73 15.69 1.68 -11.44
CA LEU A 73 14.77 0.54 -11.40
C LEU A 73 15.28 -0.67 -12.20
N GLU A 74 15.94 -0.40 -13.32
CA GLU A 74 16.45 -1.41 -14.26
C GLU A 74 17.38 -2.42 -13.58
N ASP A 75 17.26 -3.68 -13.98
CA ASP A 75 18.03 -4.81 -13.44
C ASP A 75 17.85 -4.99 -11.92
N PHE A 76 16.69 -4.58 -11.39
CA PHE A 76 16.34 -4.69 -9.98
C PHE A 76 17.31 -3.99 -9.01
N LYS A 77 18.10 -3.01 -9.49
CA LYS A 77 19.03 -2.23 -8.64
C LYS A 77 18.31 -1.56 -7.47
N PHE A 78 17.09 -1.08 -7.72
CA PHE A 78 16.14 -0.63 -6.72
C PHE A 78 14.76 -1.20 -7.01
N LEU A 79 14.16 -1.85 -6.00
CA LEU A 79 12.80 -2.36 -6.09
C LEU A 79 11.89 -1.56 -5.15
N PRO A 80 10.99 -0.71 -5.68
CA PRO A 80 10.09 0.04 -4.84
C PRO A 80 9.04 -0.89 -4.20
N ALA A 81 8.38 -0.39 -3.17
CA ALA A 81 7.35 -1.16 -2.50
C ALA A 81 6.18 -1.52 -3.45
N GLY A 82 5.52 -2.64 -3.18
CA GLY A 82 4.52 -3.20 -4.10
C GLY A 82 3.30 -2.32 -4.38
N ARG A 83 2.99 -1.29 -3.57
CA ARG A 83 1.96 -0.29 -3.89
C ARG A 83 2.40 0.67 -4.99
N ILE A 84 3.68 1.05 -5.01
CA ILE A 84 4.25 1.89 -6.08
C ILE A 84 4.23 1.10 -7.39
N ILE A 85 4.69 -0.16 -7.39
CA ILE A 85 4.72 -0.99 -8.60
C ILE A 85 3.32 -1.17 -9.20
N ALA A 86 2.33 -1.49 -8.36
CA ALA A 86 0.96 -1.76 -8.79
C ALA A 86 0.14 -0.50 -9.14
N GLY A 87 0.50 0.67 -8.61
CA GLY A 87 -0.34 1.88 -8.66
C GLY A 87 0.23 3.05 -9.45
N ALA A 88 1.55 3.24 -9.48
CA ALA A 88 2.16 4.42 -10.10
C ALA A 88 1.92 4.45 -11.60
N GLY A 89 1.44 5.57 -12.14
CA GLY A 89 1.14 5.70 -13.57
C GLY A 89 -0.04 4.86 -14.06
N THR A 90 -0.90 4.39 -13.14
CA THR A 90 -2.19 3.79 -13.47
C THR A 90 -3.31 4.81 -13.28
N GLU A 91 -4.44 4.64 -13.96
CA GLU A 91 -5.63 5.48 -13.75
C GLU A 91 -6.46 5.05 -12.51
N ARG A 92 -5.95 4.08 -11.73
CA ARG A 92 -6.65 3.55 -10.56
C ARG A 92 -6.57 4.55 -9.41
N ARG A 93 -7.70 4.77 -8.73
CA ARG A 93 -7.77 5.59 -7.52
C ARG A 93 -7.26 4.82 -6.29
N VAL A 94 -5.94 4.67 -6.19
CA VAL A 94 -5.24 3.94 -5.12
C VAL A 94 -4.16 4.81 -4.48
N THR A 95 -3.77 4.48 -3.27
CA THR A 95 -2.61 5.11 -2.63
C THR A 95 -1.30 4.40 -2.99
N LEU A 96 -0.23 5.17 -3.15
CA LEU A 96 1.13 4.65 -3.34
C LEU A 96 1.85 4.38 -2.00
N PHE A 97 1.30 4.87 -0.89
CA PHE A 97 1.81 4.59 0.45
C PHE A 97 1.31 3.23 0.95
N ASN A 98 2.18 2.48 1.62
CA ASN A 98 1.81 1.18 2.18
C ASN A 98 1.26 1.28 3.60
N CYS A 99 1.86 2.13 4.43
CA CYS A 99 1.67 2.13 5.87
C CYS A 99 1.15 3.48 6.33
N PHE A 100 0.06 3.44 7.09
CA PHE A 100 -0.58 4.61 7.68
C PHE A 100 -0.65 4.40 9.19
N VAL A 101 -0.02 5.31 9.93
CA VAL A 101 -0.27 5.46 11.36
C VAL A 101 -1.36 6.48 11.48
N MET A 102 -2.50 6.04 12.01
CA MET A 102 -3.68 6.86 12.14
C MET A 102 -3.62 7.65 13.44
N GLY A 103 -4.36 8.75 13.51
CA GLY A 103 -4.34 9.64 14.68
C GLY A 103 -4.96 9.01 15.92
N ASP A 104 -4.85 9.74 17.04
CA ASP A 104 -5.47 9.38 18.30
C ASP A 104 -6.99 9.28 18.14
N ILE A 105 -7.59 8.22 18.68
CA ILE A 105 -9.04 8.04 18.67
C ILE A 105 -9.61 8.79 19.88
N GLU A 106 -10.37 9.84 19.67
CA GLU A 106 -11.02 10.52 20.78
C GLU A 106 -12.06 9.59 21.42
N ASP A 107 -12.12 9.60 22.76
CA ASP A 107 -12.99 8.75 23.59
C ASP A 107 -14.46 9.22 23.58
N ASP A 108 -15.01 9.29 22.37
CA ASP A 108 -16.36 9.68 21.99
C ASP A 108 -16.86 8.78 20.85
N LEU A 109 -18.13 8.39 20.89
CA LEU A 109 -18.69 7.44 19.92
C LEU A 109 -18.66 8.01 18.49
N GLY A 110 -18.96 9.30 18.32
CA GLY A 110 -18.92 9.96 17.01
C GLY A 110 -17.51 9.98 16.44
N ALA A 111 -16.53 10.31 17.26
CA ALA A 111 -15.12 10.28 16.88
C ALA A 111 -14.65 8.86 16.52
N ILE A 112 -14.96 7.85 17.34
CA ILE A 112 -14.63 6.44 17.06
C ILE A 112 -15.13 6.03 15.67
N PHE A 113 -16.40 6.30 15.34
CA PHE A 113 -16.94 5.92 14.03
C PHE A 113 -16.45 6.81 12.88
N ALA A 114 -16.05 8.06 13.15
CA ALA A 114 -15.37 8.91 12.16
C ALA A 114 -13.99 8.35 11.78
N HIS A 115 -13.21 7.91 12.78
CA HIS A 115 -11.92 7.23 12.57
C HIS A 115 -12.10 5.89 11.87
N LEU A 116 -13.12 5.10 12.23
CA LEU A 116 -13.44 3.86 11.50
C LEU A 116 -13.72 4.13 10.01
N ARG A 117 -14.47 5.19 9.70
CA ARG A 117 -14.73 5.60 8.31
C ARG A 117 -13.44 5.99 7.60
N GLU A 118 -12.55 6.75 8.24
CA GLU A 118 -11.27 7.12 7.65
C GLU A 118 -10.41 5.89 7.37
N ALA A 119 -10.31 4.98 8.34
CA ALA A 119 -9.64 3.70 8.25
C ALA A 119 -10.14 2.87 7.05
N ALA A 120 -11.47 2.78 6.89
CA ALA A 120 -12.12 2.09 5.79
C ALA A 120 -11.73 2.66 4.41
N LEU A 121 -11.76 3.98 4.27
CA LEU A 121 -11.45 4.67 3.01
C LEU A 121 -9.96 4.54 2.64
N THR A 122 -9.07 4.66 3.63
CA THR A 122 -7.64 4.43 3.44
C THR A 122 -7.36 2.99 3.02
N MET A 123 -8.01 2.03 3.66
CA MET A 123 -7.89 0.61 3.31
C MET A 123 -8.41 0.30 1.91
N GLN A 124 -9.57 0.86 1.54
CA GLN A 124 -10.16 0.74 0.21
C GLN A 124 -9.15 1.15 -0.88
N GLN A 125 -8.40 2.24 -0.63
CA GLN A 125 -7.39 2.74 -1.56
C GLN A 125 -6.10 1.92 -1.58
N GLY A 126 -5.88 1.00 -0.65
CA GLY A 126 -4.67 0.18 -0.59
C GLY A 126 -3.84 0.32 0.69
N GLY A 127 -4.15 1.25 1.58
CA GLY A 127 -3.35 1.48 2.77
C GLY A 127 -3.48 0.34 3.79
N GLY A 128 -2.36 -0.08 4.37
CA GLY A 128 -2.35 -0.78 5.66
C GLY A 128 -2.42 0.24 6.78
N ILE A 129 -3.33 0.06 7.73
CA ILE A 129 -3.63 1.03 8.78
C ILE A 129 -3.10 0.58 10.13
N GLY A 130 -2.75 1.52 11.00
CA GLY A 130 -2.33 1.26 12.38
C GLY A 130 -3.01 2.25 13.32
N TYR A 131 -3.59 1.76 14.40
CA TYR A 131 -4.19 2.59 15.46
C TYR A 131 -3.64 2.22 16.83
N ASP A 132 -3.53 3.22 17.69
CA ASP A 132 -3.43 3.05 19.13
C ASP A 132 -4.82 3.27 19.74
N PHE A 133 -5.33 2.27 20.46
CA PHE A 133 -6.65 2.30 21.09
C PHE A 133 -6.59 2.73 22.57
N SER A 134 -5.41 3.08 23.08
CA SER A 134 -5.17 3.38 24.49
C SER A 134 -5.87 4.63 25.02
N THR A 135 -6.39 5.46 24.13
CA THR A 135 -7.17 6.65 24.47
C THR A 135 -8.60 6.30 24.87
N LEU A 136 -9.11 5.13 24.47
CA LEU A 136 -10.46 4.70 24.78
C LEU A 136 -10.55 4.27 26.25
N ARG A 137 -11.63 4.68 26.93
CA ARG A 137 -11.83 4.28 28.34
C ARG A 137 -11.96 2.75 28.47
N PRO A 138 -11.51 2.17 29.60
CA PRO A 138 -11.58 0.74 29.82
C PRO A 138 -13.01 0.24 29.95
N LYS A 139 -13.18 -1.08 29.77
CA LYS A 139 -14.45 -1.75 29.97
C LYS A 139 -15.00 -1.50 31.37
N GLY A 140 -16.30 -1.23 31.47
CA GLY A 140 -16.94 -0.93 32.75
C GLY A 140 -16.81 0.53 33.22
N ALA A 141 -16.06 1.38 32.49
CA ALA A 141 -16.03 2.81 32.79
C ALA A 141 -17.39 3.46 32.51
N VAL A 142 -17.80 4.39 33.38
CA VAL A 142 -19.12 5.05 33.28
C VAL A 142 -19.21 5.91 32.03
N VAL A 143 -20.27 5.71 31.22
CA VAL A 143 -20.61 6.57 30.08
C VAL A 143 -21.60 7.64 30.53
N LYS A 144 -21.09 8.86 30.69
CA LYS A 144 -21.90 10.03 31.07
C LYS A 144 -23.02 10.27 30.05
N GLY A 145 -24.22 10.56 30.55
CA GLY A 145 -25.39 10.92 29.73
C GLY A 145 -26.24 9.75 29.24
N VAL A 146 -25.73 8.51 29.27
CA VAL A 146 -26.46 7.32 28.81
C VAL A 146 -26.68 6.28 29.92
N SER A 147 -26.09 6.51 31.11
CA SER A 147 -26.16 5.62 32.28
C SER A 147 -25.84 4.16 31.94
N ALA A 148 -24.80 3.97 31.12
CA ALA A 148 -24.33 2.68 30.65
C ALA A 148 -22.83 2.53 30.94
N ASP A 149 -22.36 1.29 30.94
CA ASP A 149 -20.96 0.94 31.06
C ASP A 149 -20.29 0.89 29.67
N ALA A 150 -19.06 1.36 29.59
CA ALA A 150 -18.28 1.32 28.37
C ALA A 150 -17.91 -0.11 27.98
N SER A 151 -17.91 -0.40 26.68
CA SER A 151 -17.50 -1.71 26.15
C SER A 151 -15.99 -1.96 26.24
N GLY A 152 -15.18 -0.90 26.34
CA GLY A 152 -13.72 -0.94 26.31
C GLY A 152 -13.14 -1.01 24.88
N PRO A 153 -11.83 -0.72 24.71
CA PRO A 153 -11.14 -0.74 23.41
C PRO A 153 -11.24 -2.06 22.66
N LEU A 154 -11.18 -3.22 23.32
CA LEU A 154 -11.20 -4.52 22.64
C LEU A 154 -12.47 -4.75 21.83
N SER A 155 -13.64 -4.33 22.35
CA SER A 155 -14.89 -4.42 21.59
C SER A 155 -14.93 -3.50 20.37
N PHE A 156 -14.24 -2.36 20.41
CA PHE A 156 -14.09 -1.51 19.22
C PHE A 156 -13.05 -2.08 18.24
N MET A 157 -12.01 -2.76 18.72
CA MET A 157 -11.09 -3.48 17.84
C MET A 157 -11.81 -4.55 17.01
N ASP A 158 -12.82 -5.24 17.58
CA ASP A 158 -13.66 -6.19 16.83
C ASP A 158 -14.42 -5.51 15.66
N VAL A 159 -14.82 -4.24 15.83
CA VAL A 159 -15.46 -3.45 14.77
C VAL A 159 -14.48 -3.16 13.62
N TRP A 160 -13.24 -2.78 13.96
CA TRP A 160 -12.18 -2.58 12.96
C TRP A 160 -11.80 -3.89 12.25
N ASP A 161 -11.72 -4.99 12.98
CA ASP A 161 -11.43 -6.31 12.44
C ASP A 161 -12.55 -6.77 11.46
N ALA A 162 -13.81 -6.54 11.82
CA ALA A 162 -14.94 -6.76 10.92
C ALA A 162 -14.83 -5.90 9.65
N MET A 163 -14.54 -4.60 9.78
CA MET A 163 -14.27 -3.72 8.64
C MET A 163 -13.14 -4.26 7.75
N CYS A 164 -12.03 -4.72 8.33
CA CYS A 164 -10.88 -5.26 7.59
C CYS A 164 -11.20 -6.54 6.83
N ARG A 165 -12.12 -7.38 7.33
CA ARG A 165 -12.62 -8.55 6.61
C ARG A 165 -13.51 -8.19 5.44
N THR A 166 -14.28 -7.12 5.56
CA THR A 166 -15.25 -6.70 4.53
C THR A 166 -14.58 -5.97 3.37
N ILE A 167 -13.58 -5.14 3.64
CA ILE A 167 -12.98 -4.27 2.63
C ILE A 167 -11.80 -4.97 1.92
N MET A 168 -11.94 -5.15 0.61
CA MET A 168 -10.84 -5.55 -0.25
C MET A 168 -9.94 -4.35 -0.58
N SER A 169 -8.69 -4.42 -0.15
CA SER A 169 -7.70 -3.37 -0.30
C SER A 169 -7.23 -3.22 -1.75
N ALA A 170 -7.54 -2.07 -2.36
CA ALA A 170 -7.33 -1.78 -3.78
C ALA A 170 -7.88 -2.90 -4.71
N GLY A 171 -9.02 -3.49 -4.35
CA GLY A 171 -9.74 -4.48 -5.16
C GLY A 171 -9.09 -5.86 -5.32
N ALA A 172 -7.86 -6.08 -4.84
CA ALA A 172 -7.13 -7.33 -5.08
C ALA A 172 -6.35 -7.89 -3.87
N ARG A 173 -6.23 -7.13 -2.78
CA ARG A 173 -5.49 -7.55 -1.57
C ARG A 173 -6.41 -7.58 -0.36
N ARG A 174 -6.12 -8.45 0.61
CA ARG A 174 -6.79 -8.43 1.91
C ARG A 174 -6.41 -7.16 2.67
N GLY A 175 -7.33 -6.62 3.46
CA GLY A 175 -7.03 -5.58 4.44
C GLY A 175 -5.99 -6.05 5.46
N ALA A 176 -5.09 -5.15 5.84
CA ALA A 176 -4.13 -5.37 6.92
C ALA A 176 -4.23 -4.20 7.90
N MET A 177 -4.28 -4.51 9.18
CA MET A 177 -4.27 -3.51 10.25
C MET A 177 -3.35 -3.91 11.39
N MET A 178 -2.78 -2.92 12.05
CA MET A 178 -2.14 -3.03 13.36
C MET A 178 -3.03 -2.35 14.39
N ALA A 179 -3.28 -3.01 15.52
CA ALA A 179 -3.90 -2.42 16.68
C ALA A 179 -2.90 -2.49 17.83
N THR A 180 -2.75 -1.39 18.56
CA THR A 180 -1.91 -1.32 19.75
C THR A 180 -2.74 -0.87 20.95
N LEU A 181 -2.28 -1.30 22.11
CA LEU A 181 -2.80 -0.92 23.41
C LEU A 181 -1.61 -0.84 24.37
N ARG A 182 -1.54 0.23 25.16
CA ARG A 182 -0.47 0.43 26.13
C ARG A 182 -0.49 -0.66 27.18
N CYS A 183 0.69 -1.07 27.64
CA CYS A 183 0.83 -2.10 28.68
C CYS A 183 0.28 -1.71 30.04
N ASP A 184 0.04 -0.41 30.27
CA ASP A 184 -0.59 0.13 31.48
C ASP A 184 -2.04 0.55 31.28
N HIS A 185 -2.62 0.22 30.11
CA HIS A 185 -4.06 0.34 29.90
C HIS A 185 -4.79 -0.66 30.83
N PRO A 186 -5.93 -0.31 31.45
CA PRO A 186 -6.59 -1.21 32.43
C PRO A 186 -7.24 -2.48 31.83
N ASP A 187 -7.52 -2.48 30.53
CA ASP A 187 -7.91 -3.66 29.74
C ASP A 187 -6.70 -4.25 29.02
#